data_AF-A0A948W5B9-F1
#
_entry.id   AF-A0A948W5B9-F1
#
_cell.length_a   1.000
_cell.length_b   1.000
_cell.length_c   1.000
_cell.angle_alpha   90.00
_cell.angle_beta   90.00
_cell.angle_gamma   90.00
#
_symmetry.space_group_name_H-M   'P 1'
#
loop_
_entity.id
_entity.type
_entity.pdbx_description
1 polymer ?
#
loop_
_entity_poly.entity_id
_entity_poly.type
_entity_poly.pdbx_seq_one_letter_code
_entity_poly.pdbx_strand_id
1 'polypeptide(L)'
;MKVQVVHTICVALLIFAMTFPVSATIYTISPDGLGDYATIQEAIDAAADEDTIFLTDGIFMGEGNRDIVYLGKGITVASQSGSAESCILDCESTETEPHCGCLFFAEDLSAVLSGITIRNGWGALDDEGGGIKCADGATPSINFCIFTENQNSAVFCESQSHPVFTECLFTQNQGIRGGGVYIRGANGTFNDCEFIGNTSTSGGGVYGHAADPSFTRCLFEENIAEIGGAAGFIYGGGGHFVDCTFLQNEAHQSSALDGHGMIHTSFEGCLFLGNSNESWGMISMTKSSDMRFTNCTFWDNEAPGAVLFFEEQQAYLDNTIIAFNRMGTAVTGEGTATLNCCDIYGNEGGDWVGGIAWQYGINGNISSDPIFCDPEIADLHIRADSHCAPFSPPNEECDLIGALPVGCYPPTATGSASGITTWGRIKAVYQE
;
A
#
# COMPACT_ATOMS: atom_id res chain seq x y z
N MET A 1 23.81 -6.88 -80.87
CA MET A 1 25.15 -6.46 -80.44
C MET A 1 24.96 -5.55 -79.23
N LYS A 2 25.65 -5.84 -78.12
CA LYS A 2 25.22 -5.58 -76.73
C LYS A 2 25.17 -4.07 -76.35
N VAL A 3 24.09 -3.70 -75.66
CA VAL A 3 23.90 -2.43 -74.96
C VAL A 3 24.79 -2.42 -73.71
N GLN A 4 25.64 -1.39 -73.55
CA GLN A 4 26.43 -1.15 -72.34
C GLN A 4 25.55 -0.47 -71.29
N VAL A 5 25.28 -1.16 -70.19
CA VAL A 5 24.66 -0.59 -68.99
C VAL A 5 25.75 0.06 -68.16
N VAL A 6 25.74 1.40 -68.10
CA VAL A 6 26.58 2.17 -67.18
C VAL A 6 25.98 2.01 -65.77
N HIS A 7 26.67 1.28 -64.90
CA HIS A 7 26.33 1.22 -63.49
C HIS A 7 26.84 2.48 -62.79
N THR A 8 25.92 3.37 -62.43
CA THR A 8 26.18 4.48 -61.51
C THR A 8 26.33 3.89 -60.10
N ILE A 9 27.55 3.88 -59.57
CA ILE A 9 27.81 3.51 -58.18
C ILE A 9 27.42 4.71 -57.30
N CYS A 10 26.25 4.64 -56.65
CA CYS A 10 25.90 5.53 -55.55
C CYS A 10 26.77 5.18 -54.34
N VAL A 11 27.74 6.03 -54.02
CA VAL A 11 28.46 5.97 -52.74
C VAL A 11 27.51 6.53 -51.68
N ALA A 12 26.89 5.65 -50.90
CA ALA A 12 26.18 6.03 -49.70
C ALA A 12 27.21 6.54 -48.67
N LEU A 13 27.16 7.83 -48.34
CA LEU A 13 27.85 8.37 -47.18
C LEU A 13 27.19 7.79 -45.93
N LEU A 14 27.82 6.79 -45.32
CA LEU A 14 27.54 6.40 -43.94
C LEU A 14 28.02 7.52 -43.03
N ILE A 15 27.09 8.39 -42.63
CA ILE A 15 27.31 9.30 -41.50
C ILE A 15 27.32 8.41 -40.26
N PHE A 16 28.51 8.08 -39.78
CA PHE A 16 28.69 7.50 -38.45
C PHE A 16 28.32 8.63 -37.48
N ALA A 17 27.09 8.62 -36.96
CA ALA A 17 26.72 9.49 -35.85
C ALA A 17 27.64 9.12 -34.69
N MET A 18 28.63 9.97 -34.41
CA MET A 18 29.35 9.91 -33.15
C MET A 18 28.31 10.21 -32.07
N THR A 19 27.81 9.16 -31.42
CA THR A 19 27.11 9.29 -30.16
C THR A 19 28.15 9.76 -29.15
N PHE A 20 28.27 11.06 -28.98
CA PHE A 20 28.91 11.60 -27.79
C PHE A 20 28.08 11.10 -26.60
N PRO A 21 28.70 10.56 -25.52
CA PRO A 21 27.97 10.38 -24.28
C PRO A 21 27.51 11.78 -23.86
N VAL A 22 26.21 12.04 -23.99
CA VAL A 22 25.59 13.20 -23.37
C VAL A 22 25.67 12.89 -21.89
N SER A 23 26.53 13.60 -21.18
CA SER A 23 26.51 13.54 -19.72
C SER A 23 25.16 14.07 -19.29
N ALA A 24 24.45 13.34 -18.42
CA ALA A 24 23.27 13.84 -17.74
C ALA A 24 23.54 15.26 -17.21
N THR A 25 22.67 16.19 -17.57
CA THR A 25 22.69 17.58 -17.14
C THR A 25 21.95 17.69 -15.81
N ILE A 26 22.41 18.60 -14.96
CA ILE A 26 21.76 18.90 -13.69
C ILE A 26 21.23 20.33 -13.75
N TYR A 27 19.94 20.48 -13.48
CA TYR A 27 19.28 21.78 -13.31
C TYR A 27 18.88 21.97 -11.85
N THR A 28 18.99 23.19 -11.33
CA THR A 28 18.52 23.56 -9.99
C THR A 28 17.40 24.58 -10.09
N ILE A 29 16.22 24.24 -9.57
CA ILE A 29 15.02 25.08 -9.60
C ILE A 29 14.71 25.55 -8.19
N SER A 30 14.49 26.85 -8.04
CA SER A 30 14.13 27.46 -6.76
C SER A 30 12.72 28.04 -6.80
N PRO A 31 11.99 28.01 -5.66
CA PRO A 31 10.60 28.46 -5.61
C PRO A 31 10.43 29.98 -5.82
N ASP A 32 11.52 30.75 -5.70
CA ASP A 32 11.54 32.19 -6.02
C ASP A 32 11.76 32.48 -7.52
N GLY A 33 11.90 31.44 -8.35
CA GLY A 33 12.11 31.54 -9.80
C GLY A 33 13.51 32.01 -10.21
N LEU A 34 14.50 31.97 -9.30
CA LEU A 34 15.88 32.40 -9.56
C LEU A 34 16.84 31.24 -9.88
N GLY A 35 16.31 30.03 -10.05
CA GLY A 35 17.07 28.84 -10.47
C GLY A 35 17.47 28.89 -11.96
N ASP A 36 17.93 27.75 -12.48
CA ASP A 36 18.30 27.61 -13.89
C ASP A 36 17.11 27.85 -14.84
N TYR A 37 15.90 27.52 -14.37
CA TYR A 37 14.61 27.89 -14.98
C TYR A 37 13.68 28.49 -13.91
N ALA A 38 12.67 29.24 -14.34
CA ALA A 38 11.76 29.91 -13.42
C ALA A 38 10.76 28.94 -12.79
N THR A 39 10.44 27.84 -13.49
CA THR A 39 9.47 26.84 -13.03
C THR A 39 9.96 25.42 -13.29
N ILE A 40 9.31 24.45 -12.63
CA ILE A 40 9.62 23.03 -12.81
C ILE A 40 9.30 22.58 -14.23
N GLN A 41 8.15 22.97 -14.78
CA GLN A 41 7.76 22.58 -16.15
C GLN A 41 8.73 23.14 -17.20
N GLU A 42 9.20 24.39 -17.06
CA GLU A 42 10.20 24.94 -17.99
C GLU A 42 11.51 24.13 -18.00
N ALA A 43 11.93 23.65 -16.83
CA ALA A 43 13.10 22.78 -16.71
C ALA A 43 12.88 21.43 -17.38
N ILE A 44 11.70 20.82 -17.17
CA ILE A 44 11.32 19.56 -17.82
C ILE A 44 11.26 19.73 -19.33
N ASP A 45 10.69 20.83 -19.84
CA ASP A 45 10.59 21.11 -21.27
C ASP A 45 11.98 21.14 -21.92
N ALA A 46 12.97 21.70 -21.23
CA ALA A 46 14.36 21.80 -21.70
C ALA A 46 15.20 20.53 -21.50
N ALA A 47 14.88 19.70 -20.50
CA ALA A 47 15.63 18.50 -20.16
C ALA A 47 15.59 17.43 -21.27
N ALA A 48 16.67 16.67 -21.41
CA ALA A 48 16.73 15.43 -22.15
C ALA A 48 16.60 14.23 -21.20
N ASP A 49 16.38 13.03 -21.75
CA ASP A 49 16.42 11.80 -20.94
C ASP A 49 17.73 11.69 -20.15
N GLU A 50 17.66 11.08 -18.97
CA GLU A 50 18.72 10.93 -17.98
C GLU A 50 19.12 12.23 -17.24
N ASP A 51 18.62 13.41 -17.63
CA ASP A 51 18.86 14.66 -16.90
C ASP A 51 18.21 14.62 -15.50
N THR A 52 18.76 15.42 -14.59
CA THR A 52 18.25 15.59 -13.22
C THR A 52 17.85 17.04 -12.97
N ILE A 53 16.67 17.23 -12.39
CA ILE A 53 16.11 18.51 -11.96
C ILE A 53 16.03 18.48 -10.44
N PHE A 54 16.94 19.19 -9.78
CA PHE A 54 16.92 19.37 -8.33
C PHE A 54 16.07 20.56 -7.93
N LEU A 55 15.16 20.33 -6.99
CA LEU A 55 14.31 21.36 -6.40
C LEU A 55 14.90 21.80 -5.05
N THR A 56 15.19 23.09 -4.89
CA THR A 56 15.65 23.60 -3.59
C THR A 56 14.51 23.61 -2.57
N ASP A 57 14.84 23.65 -1.28
CA ASP A 57 13.83 23.74 -0.23
C ASP A 57 12.92 24.98 -0.38
N GLY A 58 11.65 24.79 -0.06
CA GLY A 58 10.60 25.79 -0.07
C GLY A 58 9.31 25.26 -0.70
N ILE A 59 8.41 26.19 -1.03
CA ILE A 59 7.06 25.88 -1.52
C ILE A 59 6.97 26.36 -2.97
N PHE A 60 6.84 25.41 -3.90
CA PHE A 60 6.58 25.66 -5.31
C PHE A 60 5.08 25.80 -5.53
N MET A 61 4.68 26.94 -6.08
CA MET A 61 3.29 27.37 -6.32
C MET A 61 3.20 28.05 -7.68
N GLY A 62 1.98 28.27 -8.16
CA GLY A 62 1.73 28.97 -9.42
C GLY A 62 1.85 28.10 -10.67
N GLU A 63 1.52 28.71 -11.80
CA GLU A 63 1.63 28.10 -13.14
C GLU A 63 3.05 27.60 -13.41
N GLY A 64 3.16 26.40 -13.99
CA GLY A 64 4.44 25.73 -14.25
C GLY A 64 5.03 24.96 -13.05
N ASN A 65 4.43 25.09 -11.87
CA ASN A 65 4.76 24.36 -10.64
C ASN A 65 3.57 23.53 -10.13
N ARG A 66 2.60 23.24 -11.01
CA ARG A 66 1.47 22.33 -10.82
C ARG A 66 1.05 21.82 -12.18
N ASP A 67 0.27 20.76 -12.22
CA ASP A 67 -0.07 20.03 -13.45
C ASP A 67 1.18 19.64 -14.24
N ILE A 68 2.23 19.21 -13.54
CA ILE A 68 3.55 18.98 -14.11
C ILE A 68 3.53 17.73 -14.99
N VAL A 69 3.87 17.85 -16.27
CA VAL A 69 3.88 16.75 -17.24
C VAL A 69 5.31 16.35 -17.56
N TYR A 70 5.64 15.06 -17.41
CA TYR A 70 6.99 14.51 -17.69
C TYR A 70 7.30 14.32 -19.18
N LEU A 71 6.30 14.41 -20.05
CA LEU A 71 6.42 14.38 -21.50
C LEU A 71 7.01 13.07 -22.06
N GLY A 72 6.83 11.94 -21.37
CA GLY A 72 7.38 10.65 -21.76
C GLY A 72 8.90 10.54 -21.55
N LYS A 73 9.52 11.46 -20.81
CA LYS A 73 10.98 11.53 -20.61
C LYS A 73 11.44 10.72 -19.41
N GLY A 74 12.60 10.10 -19.56
CA GLY A 74 13.32 9.38 -18.50
C GLY A 74 14.16 10.29 -17.63
N ILE A 75 13.54 11.28 -16.96
CA ILE A 75 14.22 12.28 -16.14
C ILE A 75 14.02 12.05 -14.64
N THR A 76 14.94 12.58 -13.83
CA THR A 76 14.77 12.63 -12.37
C THR A 76 14.37 14.04 -11.92
N VAL A 77 13.23 14.18 -11.23
CA VAL A 77 12.87 15.38 -10.47
C VAL A 77 12.95 15.04 -8.98
N ALA A 78 13.83 15.72 -8.25
CA ALA A 78 14.09 15.37 -6.86
C ALA A 78 14.36 16.58 -5.96
N SER A 79 14.05 16.47 -4.67
CA SER A 79 14.52 17.44 -3.69
C SER A 79 16.05 17.45 -3.62
N GLN A 80 16.63 18.65 -3.65
CA GLN A 80 18.07 18.85 -3.52
C GLN A 80 18.59 18.45 -2.13
N SER A 81 17.78 18.67 -1.09
CA SER A 81 18.15 18.34 0.30
C SER A 81 17.89 16.87 0.64
N GLY A 82 17.08 16.18 -0.17
CA GLY A 82 16.55 14.85 0.12
C GLY A 82 15.42 14.82 1.15
N SER A 83 14.99 15.99 1.65
CA SER A 83 13.91 16.10 2.64
C SER A 83 12.58 16.43 1.96
N ALA A 84 11.64 15.48 1.98
CA ALA A 84 10.28 15.70 1.49
C ALA A 84 9.54 16.79 2.28
N GLU A 85 9.79 16.91 3.58
CA GLU A 85 9.18 17.95 4.42
C GLU A 85 9.62 19.37 4.04
N SER A 86 10.77 19.51 3.37
CA SER A 86 11.37 20.81 3.03
C SER A 86 11.15 21.22 1.58
N CYS A 87 10.83 20.28 0.68
CA CYS A 87 10.53 20.56 -0.73
C CYS A 87 9.06 20.24 -1.03
N ILE A 88 8.23 21.29 -1.13
CA ILE A 88 6.77 21.17 -1.20
C ILE A 88 6.28 21.66 -2.55
N LEU A 89 5.52 20.81 -3.24
CA LEU A 89 4.67 21.15 -4.36
C LEU A 89 3.25 21.41 -3.83
N ASP A 90 2.80 22.67 -3.87
CA ASP A 90 1.46 23.05 -3.44
C ASP A 90 0.61 23.33 -4.68
N CYS A 91 -0.36 22.44 -4.95
CA CYS A 91 -1.16 22.52 -6.17
C CYS A 91 -2.14 23.71 -6.17
N GLU A 92 -2.37 24.35 -5.02
CA GLU A 92 -3.29 25.48 -4.83
C GLU A 92 -4.71 25.19 -5.35
N SER A 93 -5.12 23.92 -5.32
CA SER A 93 -6.32 23.49 -6.00
C SER A 93 -7.59 23.85 -5.26
N THR A 94 -8.66 24.11 -6.01
CA THR A 94 -10.02 24.29 -5.47
C THR A 94 -11.02 23.44 -6.24
N GLU A 95 -12.22 23.23 -5.70
CA GLU A 95 -13.29 22.52 -6.40
C GLU A 95 -13.65 23.16 -7.76
N THR A 96 -13.54 24.49 -7.87
CA THR A 96 -13.86 25.25 -9.09
C THR A 96 -12.69 25.38 -10.07
N GLU A 97 -11.47 25.14 -9.60
CA GLU A 97 -10.24 25.23 -10.38
C GLU A 97 -9.34 24.07 -9.95
N PRO A 98 -9.63 22.85 -10.44
CA PRO A 98 -8.91 21.64 -10.06
C PRO A 98 -7.53 21.62 -10.72
N HIS A 99 -6.52 21.32 -9.91
CA HIS A 99 -5.12 21.18 -10.27
C HIS A 99 -4.54 19.95 -9.60
N CYS A 100 -3.64 19.27 -10.30
CA CYS A 100 -2.89 18.14 -9.76
C CYS A 100 -1.40 18.46 -9.60
N GLY A 101 -0.66 17.59 -8.93
CA GLY A 101 0.79 17.75 -8.76
C GLY A 101 1.56 17.36 -10.02
N CYS A 102 1.60 16.06 -10.30
CA CYS A 102 2.34 15.52 -11.45
C CYS A 102 1.51 14.52 -12.28
N LEU A 103 1.79 14.50 -13.58
CA LEU A 103 1.11 13.73 -14.60
C LEU A 103 2.14 12.90 -15.37
N PHE A 104 1.93 11.58 -15.36
CA PHE A 104 2.73 10.60 -16.09
C PHE A 104 1.87 9.95 -17.18
N PHE A 105 2.27 10.12 -18.44
CA PHE A 105 1.70 9.54 -19.64
C PHE A 105 2.78 8.79 -20.44
N ALA A 106 2.78 7.46 -20.33
CA ALA A 106 3.68 6.54 -21.04
C ALA A 106 5.18 6.56 -20.66
N GLU A 107 5.58 7.26 -19.59
CA GLU A 107 6.94 7.17 -19.06
C GLU A 107 7.28 5.76 -18.56
N ASP A 108 8.56 5.38 -18.61
CA ASP A 108 9.05 4.15 -17.97
C ASP A 108 9.70 4.41 -16.60
N LEU A 109 10.28 3.36 -16.00
CA LEU A 109 10.92 3.42 -14.68
C LEU A 109 12.08 4.42 -14.57
N SER A 110 12.59 4.95 -15.69
CA SER A 110 13.60 6.00 -15.70
C SER A 110 13.04 7.38 -15.38
N ALA A 111 11.72 7.58 -15.43
CA ALA A 111 11.07 8.76 -14.87
C ALA A 111 10.97 8.62 -13.35
N VAL A 112 11.71 9.47 -12.63
CA VAL A 112 11.83 9.42 -11.18
C VAL A 112 11.31 10.71 -10.55
N LEU A 113 10.40 10.58 -9.60
CA LEU A 113 10.02 11.65 -8.68
C LEU A 113 10.50 11.28 -7.27
N SER A 114 11.26 12.15 -6.60
CA SER A 114 11.80 11.78 -5.29
C SER A 114 11.93 12.88 -4.25
N GLY A 115 11.57 12.56 -3.00
CA GLY A 115 11.84 13.43 -1.86
C GLY A 115 10.99 14.70 -1.87
N ILE A 116 9.75 14.65 -2.36
CA ILE A 116 8.89 15.82 -2.54
C ILE A 116 7.57 15.60 -1.80
N THR A 117 7.10 16.62 -1.09
CA THR A 117 5.73 16.68 -0.60
C THR A 117 4.80 17.22 -1.69
N ILE A 118 3.71 16.53 -2.00
CA ILE A 118 2.65 17.02 -2.89
C ILE A 118 1.36 17.18 -2.07
N ARG A 119 0.80 18.39 -2.06
CA ARG A 119 -0.39 18.71 -1.28
C ARG A 119 -1.39 19.61 -1.97
N ASN A 120 -2.58 19.67 -1.39
CA ASN A 120 -3.69 20.52 -1.85
C ASN A 120 -4.05 20.30 -3.33
N GLY A 121 -3.80 19.09 -3.86
CA GLY A 121 -4.22 18.70 -5.19
C GLY A 121 -5.68 18.28 -5.22
N TRP A 122 -6.35 18.44 -6.35
CA TRP A 122 -7.73 18.02 -6.58
C TRP A 122 -7.86 17.42 -7.97
N GLY A 123 -8.06 16.09 -8.05
CA GLY A 123 -8.42 15.45 -9.31
C GLY A 123 -9.79 15.94 -9.78
N ALA A 124 -9.97 16.31 -11.04
CA ALA A 124 -11.29 16.69 -11.54
C ALA A 124 -12.31 15.54 -11.36
N LEU A 125 -13.62 15.82 -11.31
CA LEU A 125 -14.64 14.82 -10.94
C LEU A 125 -14.66 13.55 -11.82
N ASP A 126 -14.24 13.66 -13.08
CA ASP A 126 -14.09 12.54 -14.01
C ASP A 126 -12.62 12.07 -14.15
N ASP A 127 -11.70 12.80 -13.51
CA ASP A 127 -10.25 12.69 -13.64
C ASP A 127 -9.57 12.77 -12.25
N GLU A 128 -9.78 11.72 -11.45
CA GLU A 128 -9.26 11.55 -10.09
C GLU A 128 -7.72 11.70 -10.04
N GLY A 129 -7.14 11.84 -8.84
CA GLY A 129 -5.68 11.93 -8.63
C GLY A 129 -5.20 13.36 -8.40
N GLY A 130 -5.49 13.92 -7.22
CA GLY A 130 -5.06 15.26 -6.85
C GLY A 130 -3.54 15.41 -6.73
N GLY A 131 -2.83 14.41 -6.22
CA GLY A 131 -1.37 14.46 -6.14
C GLY A 131 -0.71 14.04 -7.46
N ILE A 132 -0.93 12.80 -7.87
CA ILE A 132 -0.37 12.24 -9.11
C ILE A 132 -1.44 11.52 -9.92
N LYS A 133 -1.32 11.64 -11.25
CA LYS A 133 -2.01 10.75 -12.20
C LYS A 133 -1.00 9.97 -13.04
N CYS A 134 -1.19 8.65 -13.12
CA CYS A 134 -0.47 7.76 -14.02
C CYS A 134 -1.42 7.13 -15.05
N ALA A 135 -1.13 7.28 -16.33
CA ALA A 135 -1.94 6.73 -17.42
C ALA A 135 -1.09 6.30 -18.62
N ASP A 136 -1.75 5.77 -19.65
CA ASP A 136 -1.15 5.36 -20.93
C ASP A 136 0.06 4.42 -20.80
N GLY A 137 -0.02 3.45 -19.89
CA GLY A 137 1.06 2.50 -19.65
C GLY A 137 2.23 3.04 -18.85
N ALA A 138 2.11 4.22 -18.23
CA ALA A 138 3.18 4.82 -17.42
C ALA A 138 3.64 3.89 -16.28
N THR A 139 4.95 3.80 -16.08
CA THR A 139 5.60 3.01 -15.02
C THR A 139 6.67 3.79 -14.25
N PRO A 140 6.40 5.03 -13.80
CA PRO A 140 7.38 5.85 -13.12
C PRO A 140 7.79 5.27 -11.76
N SER A 141 8.96 5.71 -11.26
CA SER A 141 9.44 5.43 -9.91
C SER A 141 9.21 6.66 -9.02
N ILE A 142 8.43 6.48 -7.95
CA ILE A 142 8.12 7.53 -6.97
C ILE A 142 8.70 7.10 -5.63
N ASN A 143 9.65 7.88 -5.09
CA ASN A 143 10.41 7.44 -3.92
C ASN A 143 10.49 8.53 -2.86
N PHE A 144 10.30 8.19 -1.59
CA PHE A 144 10.46 9.13 -0.46
C PHE A 144 9.55 10.36 -0.56
N CYS A 145 8.37 10.21 -1.18
CA CYS A 145 7.42 11.31 -1.35
C CYS A 145 6.34 11.31 -0.27
N ILE A 146 5.84 12.50 0.06
CA ILE A 146 4.71 12.67 0.98
C ILE A 146 3.52 13.20 0.18
N PHE A 147 2.40 12.50 0.23
CA PHE A 147 1.13 12.93 -0.35
C PHE A 147 0.20 13.30 0.79
N THR A 148 -0.13 14.59 0.92
CA THR A 148 -0.94 15.07 2.04
C THR A 148 -2.05 16.02 1.64
N GLU A 149 -3.20 15.92 2.29
CA GLU A 149 -4.34 16.86 2.10
C GLU A 149 -4.82 16.94 0.63
N ASN A 150 -4.62 15.89 -0.17
CA ASN A 150 -5.12 15.84 -1.54
C ASN A 150 -6.57 15.37 -1.59
N GLN A 151 -7.28 15.77 -2.64
CA GLN A 151 -8.70 15.53 -2.86
C GLN A 151 -8.91 14.70 -4.13
N ASN A 152 -9.97 13.87 -4.13
CA ASN A 152 -10.26 12.88 -5.17
C ASN A 152 -9.10 11.91 -5.38
N SER A 153 -8.61 11.30 -4.29
CA SER A 153 -7.41 10.46 -4.19
C SER A 153 -6.10 11.24 -4.32
N ALA A 154 -5.09 10.86 -3.54
CA ALA A 154 -3.75 11.41 -3.70
C ALA A 154 -3.09 10.90 -4.99
N VAL A 155 -3.32 9.64 -5.36
CA VAL A 155 -2.78 9.04 -6.57
C VAL A 155 -3.87 8.32 -7.34
N PHE A 156 -3.94 8.57 -8.64
CA PHE A 156 -4.79 7.85 -9.56
C PHE A 156 -3.98 7.11 -10.63
N CYS A 157 -4.19 5.79 -10.74
CA CYS A 157 -3.56 4.95 -11.76
C CYS A 157 -4.62 4.37 -12.69
N GLU A 158 -4.48 4.58 -13.99
CA GLU A 158 -5.37 4.03 -15.01
C GLU A 158 -4.64 3.60 -16.28
N SER A 159 -5.40 3.11 -17.27
CA SER A 159 -4.91 2.84 -18.63
C SER A 159 -3.65 1.98 -18.66
N GLN A 160 -3.67 0.86 -17.94
CA GLN A 160 -2.56 -0.10 -17.85
C GLN A 160 -1.24 0.49 -17.32
N SER A 161 -1.30 1.56 -16.53
CA SER A 161 -0.13 2.04 -15.78
C SER A 161 0.28 1.07 -14.66
N HIS A 162 1.57 1.08 -14.34
CA HIS A 162 2.20 0.26 -13.29
C HIS A 162 3.29 1.05 -12.53
N PRO A 163 2.96 2.19 -11.89
CA PRO A 163 3.94 2.94 -11.10
C PRO A 163 4.46 2.13 -9.89
N VAL A 164 5.68 2.47 -9.47
CA VAL A 164 6.34 1.89 -8.29
C VAL A 164 6.54 2.99 -7.25
N PHE A 165 6.01 2.76 -6.05
CA PHE A 165 6.15 3.61 -4.89
C PHE A 165 7.06 2.95 -3.85
N THR A 166 8.04 3.68 -3.34
CA THR A 166 8.97 3.19 -2.31
C THR A 166 9.12 4.23 -1.21
N GLU A 167 8.93 3.83 0.05
CA GLU A 167 9.11 4.72 1.21
C GLU A 167 8.28 6.01 1.11
N CYS A 168 7.07 5.90 0.57
CA CYS A 168 6.13 7.00 0.42
C CYS A 168 5.11 7.03 1.56
N LEU A 169 4.75 8.24 1.99
CA LEU A 169 3.69 8.48 2.96
C LEU A 169 2.46 9.08 2.27
N PHE A 170 1.30 8.45 2.43
CA PHE A 170 -0.01 8.95 2.02
C PHE A 170 -0.79 9.27 3.27
N THR A 171 -0.98 10.54 3.59
CA THR A 171 -1.65 10.94 4.84
C THR A 171 -2.72 12.01 4.66
N GLN A 172 -3.82 11.90 5.38
CA GLN A 172 -4.89 12.91 5.40
C GLN A 172 -5.45 13.25 4.01
N ASN A 173 -5.39 12.31 3.07
CA ASN A 173 -5.98 12.48 1.75
C ASN A 173 -7.45 12.04 1.76
N GLN A 174 -8.24 12.67 0.91
CA GLN A 174 -9.68 12.46 0.85
C GLN A 174 -10.12 12.10 -0.57
N GLY A 175 -11.09 11.22 -0.69
CA GLY A 175 -11.62 10.84 -2.00
C GLY A 175 -13.01 10.24 -1.94
N ILE A 176 -13.64 10.11 -3.10
CA ILE A 176 -14.82 9.25 -3.22
C ILE A 176 -14.36 7.79 -3.29
N ARG A 177 -13.28 7.53 -4.02
CA ARG A 177 -12.62 6.23 -4.15
C ARG A 177 -11.15 6.40 -3.79
N GLY A 178 -10.63 5.57 -2.89
CA GLY A 178 -9.20 5.55 -2.58
C GLY A 178 -8.73 6.87 -1.99
N GLY A 179 -8.88 7.11 -0.69
CA GLY A 179 -8.44 8.37 -0.08
C GLY A 179 -6.97 8.64 -0.38
N GLY A 180 -6.11 7.64 -0.15
CA GLY A 180 -4.70 7.66 -0.58
C GLY A 180 -4.55 7.37 -2.07
N VAL A 181 -4.98 6.19 -2.52
CA VAL A 181 -4.73 5.71 -3.89
C VAL A 181 -5.99 5.10 -4.51
N TYR A 182 -6.27 5.48 -5.75
CA TYR A 182 -7.23 4.81 -6.61
C TYR A 182 -6.55 4.18 -7.83
N ILE A 183 -6.86 2.90 -8.10
CA ILE A 183 -6.37 2.16 -9.25
C ILE A 183 -7.54 1.61 -10.08
N ARG A 184 -7.58 1.88 -11.38
CA ARG A 184 -8.64 1.44 -12.30
C ARG A 184 -8.08 0.80 -13.56
N GLY A 185 -8.23 -0.52 -13.71
CA GLY A 185 -7.74 -1.24 -14.91
C GLY A 185 -6.22 -1.07 -15.12
N ALA A 186 -5.50 -0.92 -14.01
CA ALA A 186 -4.08 -0.65 -13.90
C ALA A 186 -3.57 -1.40 -12.64
N ASN A 187 -2.28 -1.32 -12.35
CA ASN A 187 -1.71 -1.86 -11.12
C ASN A 187 -0.74 -0.86 -10.49
N GLY A 188 -0.28 -1.14 -9.28
CA GLY A 188 0.78 -0.40 -8.62
C GLY A 188 1.59 -1.33 -7.72
N THR A 189 2.86 -0.99 -7.52
CA THR A 189 3.72 -1.68 -6.55
C THR A 189 4.08 -0.70 -5.45
N PHE A 190 3.82 -1.07 -4.20
CA PHE A 190 4.07 -0.24 -3.02
C PHE A 190 4.99 -1.00 -2.07
N ASN A 191 6.16 -0.43 -1.79
CA ASN A 191 7.14 -1.01 -0.88
C ASN A 191 7.42 -0.04 0.25
N ASP A 192 7.30 -0.52 1.48
CA ASP A 192 7.65 0.27 2.67
C ASP A 192 6.85 1.59 2.72
N CYS A 193 5.60 1.56 2.24
CA CYS A 193 4.72 2.73 2.18
C CYS A 193 3.77 2.79 3.38
N GLU A 194 3.38 4.00 3.75
CA GLU A 194 2.45 4.26 4.84
C GLU A 194 1.19 4.96 4.33
N PHE A 195 0.02 4.46 4.70
CA PHE A 195 -1.30 5.03 4.41
C PHE A 195 -1.96 5.38 5.75
N ILE A 196 -1.93 6.65 6.14
CA ILE A 196 -2.29 7.08 7.49
C ILE A 196 -3.41 8.13 7.50
N GLY A 197 -4.54 7.82 8.12
CA GLY A 197 -5.60 8.81 8.33
C GLY A 197 -6.25 9.28 7.02
N ASN A 198 -6.25 8.45 5.98
CA ASN A 198 -6.92 8.78 4.72
C ASN A 198 -8.40 8.42 4.82
N THR A 199 -9.26 9.23 4.19
CA THR A 199 -10.71 9.08 4.30
C THR A 199 -11.37 8.97 2.94
N SER A 200 -12.32 8.06 2.75
CA SER A 200 -13.08 8.00 1.51
C SER A 200 -14.49 7.42 1.63
N THR A 201 -15.24 7.34 0.54
CA THR A 201 -16.46 6.51 0.52
C THR A 201 -16.13 5.03 0.31
N SER A 202 -15.11 4.71 -0.47
CA SER A 202 -14.68 3.33 -0.72
C SER A 202 -13.16 3.23 -0.77
N GLY A 203 -12.57 2.37 0.08
CA GLY A 203 -11.12 2.23 0.21
C GLY A 203 -10.49 3.46 0.86
N GLY A 204 -10.44 3.54 2.19
CA GLY A 204 -9.93 4.73 2.89
C GLY A 204 -8.47 5.00 2.53
N GLY A 205 -7.62 3.98 2.66
CA GLY A 205 -6.25 4.00 2.14
C GLY A 205 -6.21 3.78 0.63
N VAL A 206 -6.69 2.62 0.17
CA VAL A 206 -6.59 2.20 -1.24
C VAL A 206 -7.91 1.69 -1.79
N TYR A 207 -8.24 2.06 -3.03
CA TYR A 207 -9.33 1.44 -3.77
C TYR A 207 -8.87 0.88 -5.12
N GLY A 208 -9.22 -0.36 -5.42
CA GLY A 208 -8.91 -1.04 -6.66
C GLY A 208 -10.15 -1.44 -7.45
N HIS A 209 -10.20 -1.09 -8.73
CA HIS A 209 -11.26 -1.47 -9.66
C HIS A 209 -10.68 -2.24 -10.83
N ALA A 210 -10.93 -3.56 -10.90
CA ALA A 210 -10.32 -4.45 -11.88
C ALA A 210 -8.79 -4.27 -11.93
N ALA A 211 -8.17 -4.30 -10.76
CA ALA A 211 -6.76 -4.01 -10.49
C ALA A 211 -6.20 -5.04 -9.48
N ASP A 212 -4.93 -5.40 -9.62
CA ASP A 212 -4.20 -6.36 -8.78
C ASP A 212 -2.89 -5.74 -8.23
N PRO A 213 -2.94 -4.63 -7.45
CA PRO A 213 -1.74 -4.02 -6.86
C PRO A 213 -1.05 -4.93 -5.84
N SER A 214 0.24 -4.67 -5.65
CA SER A 214 1.08 -5.34 -4.65
C SER A 214 1.59 -4.39 -3.59
N PHE A 215 1.58 -4.84 -2.35
CA PHE A 215 2.01 -4.12 -1.16
C PHE A 215 2.97 -5.00 -0.37
N THR A 216 4.16 -4.48 -0.08
CA THR A 216 5.17 -5.18 0.71
C THR A 216 5.64 -4.29 1.84
N ARG A 217 5.56 -4.77 3.09
CA ARG A 217 5.95 -4.03 4.30
C ARG A 217 5.26 -2.67 4.43
N CYS A 218 4.01 -2.60 3.99
CA CYS A 218 3.22 -1.37 4.07
C CYS A 218 2.39 -1.30 5.37
N LEU A 219 2.16 -0.08 5.84
CA LEU A 219 1.27 0.23 6.95
C LEU A 219 -0.01 0.89 6.45
N PHE A 220 -1.15 0.39 6.90
CA PHE A 220 -2.46 1.03 6.75
C PHE A 220 -2.98 1.34 8.15
N GLU A 221 -2.96 2.62 8.52
CA GLU A 221 -3.28 3.07 9.87
C GLU A 221 -4.40 4.12 9.87
N GLU A 222 -5.38 3.97 10.76
CA GLU A 222 -6.43 4.97 11.01
C GLU A 222 -7.17 5.43 9.73
N ASN A 223 -7.23 4.60 8.69
CA ASN A 223 -7.97 4.94 7.47
C ASN A 223 -9.45 4.66 7.67
N ILE A 224 -10.29 5.56 7.16
CA ILE A 224 -11.74 5.54 7.39
C ILE A 224 -12.46 5.53 6.05
N ALA A 225 -13.42 4.62 5.88
CA ALA A 225 -14.34 4.67 4.75
C ALA A 225 -15.74 4.17 5.08
N GLU A 226 -16.72 4.42 4.22
CA GLU A 226 -18.01 3.74 4.35
C GLU A 226 -17.83 2.23 4.04
N ILE A 227 -17.00 1.91 3.03
CA ILE A 227 -16.71 0.52 2.60
C ILE A 227 -15.19 0.37 2.44
N GLY A 228 -14.57 -0.62 3.10
CA GLY A 228 -13.14 -0.88 2.97
C GLY A 228 -12.29 0.20 3.65
N GLY A 229 -12.36 0.32 4.97
CA GLY A 229 -11.64 1.34 5.76
C GLY A 229 -10.16 1.45 5.39
N ALA A 230 -9.45 0.33 5.38
CA ALA A 230 -8.07 0.26 4.89
C ALA A 230 -8.02 0.20 3.36
N ALA A 231 -8.68 -0.81 2.77
CA ALA A 231 -8.72 -0.98 1.34
C ALA A 231 -10.01 -1.66 0.85
N GLY A 232 -10.39 -1.36 -0.39
CA GLY A 232 -11.56 -1.92 -1.07
C GLY A 232 -11.26 -2.31 -2.51
N PHE A 233 -11.71 -3.48 -2.95
CA PHE A 233 -11.43 -3.99 -4.30
C PHE A 233 -12.65 -4.60 -4.97
N ILE A 234 -12.86 -4.29 -6.25
CA ILE A 234 -14.04 -4.75 -6.99
C ILE A 234 -13.75 -5.22 -8.43
N TYR A 235 -14.74 -5.91 -9.02
CA TYR A 235 -14.77 -6.34 -10.44
C TYR A 235 -13.58 -7.19 -10.89
N GLY A 236 -13.26 -8.26 -10.16
CA GLY A 236 -12.15 -9.15 -10.52
C GLY A 236 -10.79 -8.69 -10.03
N GLY A 237 -10.67 -7.45 -9.51
CA GLY A 237 -9.43 -6.98 -8.92
C GLY A 237 -9.13 -7.66 -7.58
N GLY A 238 -7.86 -7.98 -7.35
CA GLY A 238 -7.28 -8.54 -6.14
C GLY A 238 -6.31 -7.55 -5.46
N GLY A 239 -5.72 -7.95 -4.35
CA GLY A 239 -4.58 -7.27 -3.75
C GLY A 239 -3.62 -8.30 -3.17
N HIS A 240 -2.33 -8.09 -3.40
CA HIS A 240 -1.27 -8.94 -2.84
C HIS A 240 -0.58 -8.20 -1.71
N PHE A 241 -0.71 -8.70 -0.48
CA PHE A 241 -0.16 -8.07 0.71
C PHE A 241 0.85 -9.00 1.37
N VAL A 242 2.07 -8.51 1.54
CA VAL A 242 3.17 -9.25 2.16
C VAL A 242 3.76 -8.41 3.28
N ASP A 243 3.81 -8.96 4.49
CA ASP A 243 4.34 -8.30 5.69
C ASP A 243 3.67 -6.94 5.99
N CYS A 244 2.41 -6.78 5.59
CA CYS A 244 1.65 -5.55 5.81
C CYS A 244 0.98 -5.52 7.20
N THR A 245 0.85 -4.31 7.76
CA THR A 245 0.10 -4.06 8.99
C THR A 245 -1.14 -3.22 8.70
N PHE A 246 -2.30 -3.70 9.12
CA PHE A 246 -3.58 -3.00 9.10
C PHE A 246 -3.97 -2.67 10.54
N LEU A 247 -3.83 -1.41 10.93
CA LEU A 247 -3.99 -0.93 12.29
C LEU A 247 -5.14 0.07 12.38
N GLN A 248 -6.13 -0.20 13.22
CA GLN A 248 -7.18 0.76 13.59
C GLN A 248 -7.91 1.40 12.40
N ASN A 249 -8.08 0.66 11.31
CA ASN A 249 -8.88 1.12 10.18
C ASN A 249 -10.36 0.87 10.46
N GLU A 250 -11.21 1.81 10.03
CA GLU A 250 -12.62 1.83 10.36
C GLU A 250 -13.49 1.85 9.10
N ALA A 251 -14.52 0.99 9.08
CA ALA A 251 -15.54 0.99 8.05
C ALA A 251 -16.95 1.18 8.62
N HIS A 252 -17.66 2.24 8.20
CA HIS A 252 -18.97 2.56 8.76
C HIS A 252 -20.11 1.65 8.26
N GLN A 253 -20.03 1.12 7.02
CA GLN A 253 -21.13 0.34 6.44
C GLN A 253 -20.78 -1.11 6.14
N SER A 254 -19.51 -1.42 5.83
CA SER A 254 -19.08 -2.77 5.44
C SER A 254 -17.94 -3.30 6.31
N SER A 255 -16.75 -3.50 5.73
CA SER A 255 -15.59 -4.15 6.35
C SER A 255 -14.36 -3.25 6.26
N ALA A 256 -13.41 -3.41 7.18
CA ALA A 256 -12.15 -2.65 7.12
C ALA A 256 -11.34 -3.03 5.87
N LEU A 257 -11.48 -4.26 5.40
CA LEU A 257 -10.95 -4.70 4.12
C LEU A 257 -12.04 -5.38 3.29
N ASP A 258 -12.42 -4.75 2.18
CA ASP A 258 -13.62 -5.12 1.43
C ASP A 258 -13.32 -5.62 0.02
N GLY A 259 -13.95 -6.74 -0.36
CA GLY A 259 -13.77 -7.37 -1.66
C GLY A 259 -15.09 -7.78 -2.32
N HIS A 260 -15.38 -7.26 -3.51
CA HIS A 260 -16.53 -7.68 -4.32
C HIS A 260 -16.09 -8.22 -5.68
N GLY A 261 -16.13 -9.53 -5.85
CA GLY A 261 -15.75 -10.19 -7.09
C GLY A 261 -14.25 -10.38 -7.25
N MET A 262 -13.46 -10.36 -6.18
CA MET A 262 -11.99 -10.44 -6.24
C MET A 262 -11.52 -11.84 -6.62
N ILE A 263 -10.60 -12.00 -7.58
CA ILE A 263 -10.16 -13.35 -7.97
C ILE A 263 -8.72 -13.71 -7.57
N HIS A 264 -7.94 -12.77 -7.04
CA HIS A 264 -6.50 -12.97 -6.75
C HIS A 264 -6.00 -12.34 -5.43
N THR A 265 -6.79 -12.35 -4.35
CA THR A 265 -6.35 -11.74 -3.07
C THR A 265 -5.52 -12.68 -2.22
N SER A 266 -4.37 -12.21 -1.73
CA SER A 266 -3.52 -12.96 -0.80
C SER A 266 -2.92 -12.09 0.29
N PHE A 267 -2.83 -12.65 1.49
CA PHE A 267 -2.17 -12.05 2.65
C PHE A 267 -1.12 -13.02 3.18
N GLU A 268 0.12 -12.56 3.25
CA GLU A 268 1.25 -13.32 3.76
C GLU A 268 1.97 -12.50 4.82
N GLY A 269 2.14 -13.03 6.03
CA GLY A 269 2.86 -12.31 7.09
C GLY A 269 2.12 -11.08 7.64
N CYS A 270 0.80 -10.96 7.38
CA CYS A 270 0.07 -9.72 7.70
C CYS A 270 -0.47 -9.65 9.13
N LEU A 271 -0.49 -8.44 9.68
CA LEU A 271 -1.09 -8.10 10.97
C LEU A 271 -2.40 -7.31 10.76
N PHE A 272 -3.46 -7.71 11.46
CA PHE A 272 -4.75 -7.00 11.49
C PHE A 272 -5.09 -6.69 12.94
N LEU A 273 -4.89 -5.43 13.32
CA LEU A 273 -4.87 -4.99 14.71
C LEU A 273 -5.91 -3.90 14.97
N GLY A 274 -6.85 -4.14 15.88
CA GLY A 274 -7.74 -3.10 16.38
C GLY A 274 -8.62 -2.43 15.31
N ASN A 275 -8.80 -3.06 14.15
CA ASN A 275 -9.66 -2.52 13.10
C ASN A 275 -11.14 -2.62 13.56
N SER A 276 -12.04 -1.89 12.93
CA SER A 276 -13.46 -1.84 13.32
C SER A 276 -14.40 -1.76 12.12
N ASN A 277 -15.61 -2.29 12.28
CA ASN A 277 -16.74 -1.98 11.40
C ASN A 277 -18.09 -2.11 12.11
N GLU A 278 -19.14 -1.51 11.53
CA GLU A 278 -20.48 -1.52 12.11
C GLU A 278 -21.42 -2.65 11.62
N SER A 279 -21.03 -3.45 10.60
CA SER A 279 -21.96 -4.39 9.94
C SER A 279 -21.55 -5.87 10.00
N TRP A 280 -20.72 -6.34 9.08
CA TRP A 280 -20.68 -7.76 8.70
C TRP A 280 -19.42 -8.46 9.19
N GLY A 281 -18.25 -8.10 8.66
CA GLY A 281 -17.01 -8.73 9.06
C GLY A 281 -15.80 -7.83 8.92
N MET A 282 -14.72 -8.11 9.65
CA MET A 282 -13.51 -7.27 9.60
C MET A 282 -12.91 -7.24 8.21
N ILE A 283 -12.83 -8.43 7.62
CA ILE A 283 -12.61 -8.63 6.20
C ILE A 283 -13.88 -9.25 5.64
N SER A 284 -14.54 -8.54 4.72
CA SER A 284 -15.71 -9.05 4.01
C SER A 284 -15.37 -9.26 2.56
N MET A 285 -15.51 -10.49 2.09
CA MET A 285 -15.26 -10.81 0.70
C MET A 285 -16.43 -11.60 0.11
N THR A 286 -16.97 -11.04 -0.97
CA THR A 286 -18.16 -11.55 -1.65
C THR A 286 -17.81 -11.85 -3.10
N LYS A 287 -18.34 -12.97 -3.65
CA LYS A 287 -18.13 -13.39 -5.05
C LYS A 287 -16.64 -13.54 -5.45
N SER A 288 -15.77 -13.81 -4.48
CA SER A 288 -14.33 -13.92 -4.68
C SER A 288 -13.91 -15.32 -5.11
N SER A 289 -12.78 -15.51 -5.82
CA SER A 289 -12.14 -16.83 -5.99
C SER A 289 -10.89 -16.97 -5.14
N ASP A 290 -10.77 -18.10 -4.43
CA ASP A 290 -9.61 -18.61 -3.69
C ASP A 290 -8.82 -17.59 -2.87
N MET A 291 -9.30 -17.28 -1.66
CA MET A 291 -8.56 -16.46 -0.70
C MET A 291 -7.44 -17.23 -0.03
N ARG A 292 -6.31 -16.58 0.22
CA ARG A 292 -5.23 -17.15 1.05
C ARG A 292 -4.79 -16.19 2.15
N PHE A 293 -4.80 -16.68 3.37
CA PHE A 293 -4.12 -16.10 4.52
C PHE A 293 -3.04 -17.06 4.96
N THR A 294 -1.78 -16.63 4.96
CA THR A 294 -0.64 -17.45 5.35
C THR A 294 0.18 -16.66 6.35
N ASN A 295 0.45 -17.24 7.52
CA ASN A 295 1.22 -16.57 8.57
C ASN A 295 0.61 -15.21 8.93
N CYS A 296 -0.72 -15.14 9.14
CA CYS A 296 -1.38 -13.89 9.52
C CYS A 296 -1.75 -13.87 11.00
N THR A 297 -1.93 -12.68 11.58
CA THR A 297 -2.45 -12.52 12.95
C THR A 297 -3.54 -11.46 13.00
N PHE A 298 -4.72 -11.87 13.49
CA PHE A 298 -5.87 -11.00 13.74
C PHE A 298 -6.06 -10.85 15.24
N TRP A 299 -5.92 -9.62 15.73
CA TRP A 299 -5.95 -9.31 17.16
C TRP A 299 -6.75 -8.04 17.47
N ASP A 300 -7.59 -8.10 18.50
CA ASP A 300 -8.36 -6.97 19.03
C ASP A 300 -9.31 -6.27 18.04
N ASN A 301 -9.69 -6.96 16.96
CA ASN A 301 -10.60 -6.45 15.95
C ASN A 301 -12.06 -6.44 16.45
N GLU A 302 -12.83 -5.45 16.01
CA GLU A 302 -14.24 -5.28 16.37
C GLU A 302 -15.15 -5.36 15.13
N ALA A 303 -15.80 -6.52 14.95
CA ALA A 303 -16.72 -6.76 13.83
C ALA A 303 -17.96 -7.53 14.30
N PRO A 304 -19.19 -7.02 14.18
CA PRO A 304 -20.38 -7.68 14.75
C PRO A 304 -20.65 -9.10 14.25
N GLY A 305 -20.36 -9.43 12.99
CA GLY A 305 -20.58 -10.77 12.45
C GLY A 305 -19.36 -11.69 12.63
N ALA A 306 -18.23 -11.36 11.99
CA ALA A 306 -16.99 -12.12 12.17
C ALA A 306 -15.72 -11.33 11.89
N VAL A 307 -14.57 -11.83 12.34
CA VAL A 307 -13.28 -11.30 11.86
C VAL A 307 -13.16 -11.58 10.36
N LEU A 308 -13.41 -12.81 9.93
CA LEU A 308 -13.41 -13.17 8.50
C LEU A 308 -14.80 -13.61 8.05
N PHE A 309 -15.37 -12.87 7.10
CA PHE A 309 -16.66 -13.18 6.50
C PHE A 309 -16.53 -13.55 5.02
N PHE A 310 -17.02 -14.74 4.65
CA PHE A 310 -16.94 -15.27 3.29
C PHE A 310 -18.33 -15.62 2.73
N GLU A 311 -18.86 -14.84 1.80
CA GLU A 311 -20.21 -15.10 1.25
C GLU A 311 -20.21 -16.25 0.22
N GLU A 312 -19.21 -16.31 -0.67
CA GLU A 312 -19.14 -17.33 -1.71
C GLU A 312 -17.70 -17.86 -1.84
N GLN A 313 -17.54 -19.14 -2.19
CA GLN A 313 -16.27 -19.83 -2.48
C GLN A 313 -15.40 -20.24 -1.27
N GLN A 314 -14.18 -20.71 -1.57
CA GLN A 314 -13.22 -21.30 -0.64
C GLN A 314 -12.20 -20.27 -0.14
N ALA A 315 -12.04 -20.17 1.17
CA ALA A 315 -10.91 -19.50 1.82
C ALA A 315 -9.94 -20.54 2.38
N TYR A 316 -8.65 -20.26 2.29
CA TYR A 316 -7.58 -21.07 2.85
C TYR A 316 -6.84 -20.24 3.88
N LEU A 317 -6.80 -20.74 5.11
CA LEU A 317 -6.03 -20.16 6.20
C LEU A 317 -4.98 -21.19 6.56
N ASP A 318 -3.72 -20.80 6.42
CA ASP A 318 -2.57 -21.61 6.80
C ASP A 318 -1.77 -20.83 7.85
N ASN A 319 -1.38 -21.48 8.93
CA ASN A 319 -0.47 -20.90 9.93
C ASN A 319 -0.95 -19.55 10.49
N THR A 320 -2.26 -19.40 10.70
CA THR A 320 -2.89 -18.11 11.03
C THR A 320 -3.43 -18.09 12.47
N ILE A 321 -3.22 -16.97 13.17
CA ILE A 321 -3.81 -16.69 14.49
C ILE A 321 -5.03 -15.78 14.31
N ILE A 322 -6.17 -16.16 14.90
CA ILE A 322 -7.32 -15.29 15.10
C ILE A 322 -7.66 -15.29 16.59
N ALA A 323 -7.25 -14.25 17.31
CA ALA A 323 -7.35 -14.25 18.76
C ALA A 323 -7.80 -12.92 19.37
N PHE A 324 -8.53 -13.02 20.48
CA PHE A 324 -8.93 -11.87 21.31
C PHE A 324 -9.69 -10.77 20.54
N ASN A 325 -10.42 -11.13 19.49
CA ASN A 325 -11.25 -10.18 18.78
C ASN A 325 -12.53 -9.90 19.60
N ARG A 326 -12.88 -8.62 19.72
CA ARG A 326 -13.85 -8.10 20.70
C ARG A 326 -15.31 -8.29 20.29
N MET A 327 -15.58 -8.55 19.03
CA MET A 327 -16.93 -8.81 18.54
C MET A 327 -16.91 -9.83 17.41
N GLY A 328 -18.02 -10.54 17.23
CA GLY A 328 -18.20 -11.51 16.16
C GLY A 328 -17.43 -12.81 16.35
N THR A 329 -17.77 -13.79 15.53
CA THR A 329 -17.07 -15.09 15.46
C THR A 329 -15.71 -14.94 14.77
N ALA A 330 -14.79 -15.89 14.95
CA ALA A 330 -13.53 -15.84 14.20
C ALA A 330 -13.74 -15.91 12.68
N VAL A 331 -14.53 -16.89 12.22
CA VAL A 331 -14.80 -17.11 10.80
C VAL A 331 -16.26 -17.50 10.60
N THR A 332 -16.95 -16.84 9.66
CA THR A 332 -18.33 -17.19 9.27
C THR A 332 -18.61 -16.91 7.80
N GLY A 333 -19.77 -17.32 7.32
CA GLY A 333 -20.25 -17.03 5.97
C GLY A 333 -20.98 -18.20 5.30
N GLU A 334 -21.44 -17.98 4.07
CA GLU A 334 -22.06 -19.01 3.22
C GLU A 334 -21.03 -19.79 2.39
N GLY A 335 -19.80 -19.27 2.27
CA GLY A 335 -18.64 -19.98 1.71
C GLY A 335 -18.04 -21.02 2.67
N THR A 336 -16.94 -21.64 2.25
CA THR A 336 -16.21 -22.63 3.08
C THR A 336 -14.81 -22.15 3.37
N ALA A 337 -14.36 -22.24 4.63
CA ALA A 337 -12.97 -22.02 5.00
C ALA A 337 -12.29 -23.37 5.27
N THR A 338 -11.07 -23.55 4.77
CA THR A 338 -10.18 -24.66 5.13
C THR A 338 -9.04 -24.10 5.96
N LEU A 339 -8.85 -24.65 7.16
CA LEU A 339 -7.86 -24.18 8.13
C LEU A 339 -6.83 -25.28 8.36
N ASN A 340 -5.55 -24.92 8.26
CA ASN A 340 -4.43 -25.81 8.60
C ASN A 340 -3.44 -25.06 9.49
N CYS A 341 -2.99 -25.70 10.57
CA CYS A 341 -2.07 -25.10 11.54
C CYS A 341 -2.55 -23.73 12.03
N CYS A 342 -3.86 -23.55 12.26
CA CYS A 342 -4.41 -22.29 12.75
C CYS A 342 -4.67 -22.34 14.25
N ASP A 343 -4.52 -21.19 14.91
CA ASP A 343 -4.92 -21.01 16.29
C ASP A 343 -6.07 -19.99 16.39
N ILE A 344 -7.22 -20.48 16.87
CA ILE A 344 -8.38 -19.62 17.10
C ILE A 344 -8.71 -19.67 18.59
N TYR A 345 -8.55 -18.53 19.26
CA TYR A 345 -8.60 -18.47 20.71
C TYR A 345 -9.13 -17.14 21.28
N GLY A 346 -10.06 -17.22 22.21
CA GLY A 346 -10.50 -16.08 23.02
C GLY A 346 -11.29 -15.01 22.25
N ASN A 347 -11.90 -15.36 21.12
CA ASN A 347 -12.77 -14.45 20.36
C ASN A 347 -14.17 -14.40 21.00
N GLU A 348 -14.75 -13.19 21.15
CA GLU A 348 -16.00 -13.00 21.88
C GLU A 348 -17.19 -13.78 21.27
N GLY A 349 -17.33 -13.80 19.94
CA GLY A 349 -18.38 -14.56 19.27
C GLY A 349 -18.13 -16.07 19.17
N GLY A 350 -16.95 -16.54 19.58
CA GLY A 350 -16.58 -17.95 19.63
C GLY A 350 -15.46 -18.31 18.65
N ASP A 351 -14.66 -19.29 19.09
CA ASP A 351 -13.45 -19.71 18.39
C ASP A 351 -13.74 -20.72 17.28
N TRP A 352 -14.08 -21.96 17.64
CA TRP A 352 -14.37 -23.05 16.69
C TRP A 352 -15.87 -23.30 16.60
N VAL A 353 -16.58 -22.36 15.98
CA VAL A 353 -18.06 -22.38 15.83
C VAL A 353 -18.48 -22.37 14.36
N GLY A 354 -19.77 -22.61 14.09
CA GLY A 354 -20.32 -22.53 12.74
C GLY A 354 -19.65 -23.49 11.74
N GLY A 355 -19.34 -22.98 10.54
CA GLY A 355 -18.79 -23.77 9.43
C GLY A 355 -17.39 -24.35 9.68
N ILE A 356 -16.66 -23.83 10.67
CA ILE A 356 -15.30 -24.27 11.00
C ILE A 356 -15.24 -25.18 12.24
N ALA A 357 -16.34 -25.35 12.98
CA ALA A 357 -16.35 -26.06 14.26
C ALA A 357 -15.80 -27.51 14.20
N TRP A 358 -16.03 -28.20 13.09
CA TRP A 358 -15.59 -29.59 12.91
C TRP A 358 -14.09 -29.72 12.62
N GLN A 359 -13.39 -28.62 12.32
CA GLN A 359 -11.95 -28.60 12.01
C GLN A 359 -11.06 -28.48 13.26
N TYR A 360 -11.66 -28.25 14.43
CA TYR A 360 -10.93 -28.20 15.70
C TYR A 360 -10.19 -29.52 15.98
N GLY A 361 -8.89 -29.42 16.26
CA GLY A 361 -8.02 -30.59 16.52
C GLY A 361 -7.69 -31.42 15.27
N ILE A 362 -7.99 -30.90 14.07
CA ILE A 362 -7.66 -31.52 12.77
C ILE A 362 -6.60 -30.66 12.10
N ASN A 363 -5.66 -31.27 11.35
CA ASN A 363 -4.61 -30.56 10.59
C ASN A 363 -3.81 -29.55 11.41
N GLY A 364 -3.47 -29.88 12.66
CA GLY A 364 -2.73 -28.98 13.54
C GLY A 364 -3.53 -27.76 14.04
N ASN A 365 -4.85 -27.72 13.86
CA ASN A 365 -5.67 -26.62 14.35
C ASN A 365 -5.86 -26.69 15.87
N ILE A 366 -5.64 -25.57 16.56
CA ILE A 366 -5.69 -25.46 18.02
C ILE A 366 -6.59 -24.32 18.50
N SER A 367 -6.89 -24.38 19.79
CA SER A 367 -7.48 -23.29 20.55
C SER A 367 -6.66 -23.17 21.83
N SER A 368 -5.61 -22.36 21.79
CA SER A 368 -4.70 -22.14 22.92
C SER A 368 -4.37 -20.66 23.02
N ASP A 369 -4.01 -20.20 24.22
CA ASP A 369 -3.50 -18.82 24.33
C ASP A 369 -2.26 -18.69 23.45
N PRO A 370 -2.22 -17.74 22.48
CA PRO A 370 -1.05 -17.52 21.65
C PRO A 370 0.18 -17.11 22.44
N ILE A 371 0.00 -16.60 23.67
CA ILE A 371 1.07 -16.16 24.57
C ILE A 371 2.00 -15.17 23.84
N PHE A 372 1.46 -13.99 23.55
CA PHE A 372 2.23 -12.88 23.00
C PHE A 372 3.23 -12.33 24.03
N CYS A 373 4.28 -11.67 23.53
CA CYS A 373 5.34 -11.12 24.36
C CYS A 373 4.89 -10.00 25.28
N ASP A 374 4.19 -8.99 24.74
CA ASP A 374 3.60 -7.90 25.51
C ASP A 374 2.40 -7.28 24.75
N PRO A 375 1.20 -7.89 24.84
CA PRO A 375 0.03 -7.40 24.12
C PRO A 375 -0.44 -6.02 24.62
N GLU A 376 -0.06 -5.56 25.82
CA GLU A 376 -0.45 -4.24 26.32
C GLU A 376 0.17 -3.09 25.51
N ILE A 377 1.28 -3.36 24.82
CA ILE A 377 1.96 -2.43 23.92
C ILE A 377 1.94 -2.90 22.46
N ALA A 378 1.06 -3.85 22.12
CA ALA A 378 0.94 -4.48 20.81
C ALA A 378 2.21 -5.22 20.32
N ASP A 379 3.08 -5.67 21.23
CA ASP A 379 4.15 -6.60 20.88
C ASP A 379 3.58 -8.03 20.78
N LEU A 380 3.13 -8.36 19.57
CA LEU A 380 2.52 -9.64 19.23
C LEU A 380 3.53 -10.69 18.75
N HIS A 381 4.83 -10.49 19.00
CA HIS A 381 5.77 -11.60 18.85
C HIS A 381 5.35 -12.77 19.75
N ILE A 382 5.62 -13.98 19.27
CA ILE A 382 5.26 -15.20 19.98
C ILE A 382 6.27 -15.43 21.13
N ARG A 383 5.81 -15.87 22.29
CA ARG A 383 6.70 -16.34 23.36
C ARG A 383 7.16 -17.77 23.07
N ALA A 384 8.40 -18.10 23.42
CA ALA A 384 9.01 -19.40 23.10
C ALA A 384 8.32 -20.65 23.68
N ASP A 385 7.43 -20.50 24.66
CA ASP A 385 6.63 -21.56 25.28
C ASP A 385 5.15 -21.57 24.79
N SER A 386 4.83 -20.78 23.77
CA SER A 386 3.55 -20.81 23.09
C SER A 386 3.37 -22.07 22.25
N HIS A 387 2.14 -22.57 22.14
CA HIS A 387 1.79 -23.62 21.16
C HIS A 387 1.85 -23.12 19.71
N CYS A 388 1.89 -21.81 19.49
CA CYS A 388 2.07 -21.19 18.18
C CYS A 388 3.54 -21.05 17.77
N ALA A 389 4.47 -21.32 18.68
CA ALA A 389 5.90 -21.34 18.35
C ALA A 389 6.21 -22.54 17.43
N PRO A 390 7.21 -22.43 16.53
CA PRO A 390 7.52 -23.49 15.56
C PRO A 390 7.70 -24.87 16.20
N PHE A 391 7.04 -25.89 15.61
CA PHE A 391 7.12 -27.30 16.00
C PHE A 391 6.78 -27.57 17.48
N SER A 392 5.92 -26.74 18.07
CA SER A 392 5.56 -26.85 19.48
C SER A 392 4.37 -27.78 19.71
N PRO A 393 4.38 -28.61 20.77
CA PRO A 393 3.20 -29.40 21.14
C PRO A 393 1.96 -28.49 21.33
N PRO A 394 0.75 -28.92 20.94
CA PRO A 394 0.41 -30.27 20.47
C PRO A 394 0.67 -30.52 18.97
N ASN A 395 1.16 -29.54 18.21
CA ASN A 395 1.27 -29.61 16.75
C ASN A 395 2.75 -29.58 16.29
N GLU A 396 3.49 -30.64 16.58
CA GLU A 396 4.90 -30.76 16.19
C GLU A 396 5.10 -30.78 14.65
N GLU A 397 4.02 -30.98 13.89
CA GLU A 397 3.98 -30.90 12.43
C GLU A 397 3.88 -29.48 11.85
N CYS A 398 3.47 -28.50 12.66
CA CYS A 398 3.28 -27.12 12.22
C CYS A 398 4.55 -26.29 12.43
N ASP A 399 4.89 -25.44 11.45
CA ASP A 399 5.86 -24.36 11.64
C ASP A 399 5.23 -23.23 12.50
N LEU A 400 5.81 -22.03 12.52
CA LEU A 400 5.24 -20.84 13.15
C LEU A 400 3.75 -20.67 12.81
N ILE A 401 2.91 -20.47 13.82
CA ILE A 401 1.51 -20.07 13.64
C ILE A 401 1.44 -18.57 13.99
N GLY A 402 1.03 -17.73 13.05
CA GLY A 402 0.98 -16.28 13.18
C GLY A 402 1.98 -15.53 12.30
N ALA A 403 1.91 -14.20 12.34
CA ALA A 403 2.71 -13.32 11.50
C ALA A 403 4.12 -13.05 12.07
N LEU A 404 4.24 -12.93 13.38
CA LEU A 404 5.49 -12.55 14.02
C LEU A 404 6.21 -13.76 14.63
N PRO A 405 7.54 -13.84 14.50
CA PRO A 405 8.31 -14.96 15.03
C PRO A 405 8.36 -14.96 16.56
N VAL A 406 9.05 -15.96 17.12
CA VAL A 406 9.35 -15.98 18.55
C VAL A 406 10.25 -14.80 18.92
N GLY A 407 9.76 -13.88 19.75
CA GLY A 407 10.47 -12.65 20.13
C GLY A 407 10.92 -12.60 21.59
N CYS A 408 10.35 -13.43 22.46
CA CYS A 408 10.64 -13.41 23.89
C CYS A 408 10.58 -14.81 24.52
N TYR A 409 11.09 -14.91 25.74
CA TYR A 409 11.16 -16.16 26.51
C TYR A 409 10.38 -16.03 27.80
N PRO A 410 9.85 -17.16 28.33
CA PRO A 410 9.18 -17.15 29.61
C PRO A 410 10.09 -16.55 30.70
N PRO A 411 9.54 -15.77 31.65
CA PRO A 411 10.31 -15.22 32.73
C PRO A 411 11.04 -16.34 33.47
N THR A 412 12.38 -16.25 33.57
CA THR A 412 13.11 -17.18 34.44
C THR A 412 12.58 -17.03 35.86
N ALA A 413 12.41 -18.14 36.60
CA ALA A 413 11.81 -18.18 37.94
C ALA A 413 12.59 -17.38 39.03
N THR A 414 13.53 -16.52 38.64
CA THR A 414 14.35 -15.66 39.49
C THR A 414 14.44 -14.25 38.93
N GLY A 415 13.40 -13.43 39.11
CA GLY A 415 13.47 -12.01 38.73
C GLY A 415 12.25 -11.21 39.18
N SER A 416 12.44 -10.39 40.20
CA SER A 416 11.43 -9.47 40.77
C SER A 416 10.91 -8.46 39.75
N ALA A 417 9.59 -8.28 39.72
CA ALA A 417 8.91 -7.22 38.99
C ALA A 417 9.47 -5.84 39.34
N SER A 418 10.00 -5.13 38.34
CA SER A 418 10.31 -3.70 38.44
C SER A 418 10.23 -3.06 37.06
N GLY A 419 9.48 -1.95 36.97
CA GLY A 419 9.43 -1.05 35.80
C GLY A 419 8.02 -0.61 35.45
N ILE A 420 7.32 0.13 36.32
CA ILE A 420 6.88 1.52 36.05
C ILE A 420 6.89 1.88 34.56
N THR A 421 5.71 1.86 33.94
CA THR A 421 5.44 2.38 32.60
C THR A 421 5.08 3.87 32.69
N THR A 422 5.84 4.71 32.00
CA THR A 422 5.45 6.09 31.69
C THR A 422 5.38 6.23 30.17
N TRP A 423 4.33 6.92 29.71
CA TRP A 423 3.86 7.27 28.35
C TRP A 423 4.89 7.77 27.30
N GLY A 424 6.19 7.66 27.52
CA GLY A 424 7.25 8.20 26.66
C GLY A 424 7.89 7.21 25.67
N ARG A 425 7.42 5.96 25.54
CA ARG A 425 8.07 4.94 24.67
C ARG A 425 7.39 4.62 23.34
N ILE A 426 6.22 5.19 23.07
CA ILE A 426 5.52 5.05 21.77
C ILE A 426 6.35 5.64 20.61
N LYS A 427 7.29 6.56 20.86
CA LYS A 427 8.15 7.16 19.81
C LYS A 427 9.52 6.49 19.62
N ALA A 428 9.84 5.43 20.37
CA ALA A 428 11.20 4.86 20.36
C ALA A 428 11.30 3.48 19.68
N VAL A 429 10.21 2.98 19.08
CA VAL A 429 10.15 1.64 18.49
C VAL A 429 10.36 1.65 16.96
N TYR A 430 10.37 2.81 16.31
CA TYR A 430 10.52 2.94 14.84
C TYR A 430 11.71 3.83 14.40
N GLN A 431 12.80 3.85 15.16
CA GLN A 431 14.09 4.36 14.68
C GLN A 431 15.20 3.36 15.02
N GLU A 432 15.45 2.42 14.12
CA GLU A 432 16.80 1.93 13.81
C GLU A 432 16.98 1.78 12.31
#